data_AF-A0AAD2JPS4-F1
#
_entry.id   AF-A0AAD2JPS4-F1
#
_cell.length_a   1.000
_cell.length_b   1.000
_cell.length_c   1.000
_cell.angle_alpha   90.00
_cell.angle_beta   90.00
_cell.angle_gamma   90.00
#
_symmetry.space_group_name_H-M   'P 1'
#
loop_
_entity.id
_entity.type
_entity.pdbx_description
1 polymer ?
#
loop_
_entity_poly.entity_id
_entity_poly.type
_entity_poly.pdbx_seq_one_letter_code
_entity_poly.pdbx_strand_id
1 'polypeptide(L)'
;NVNGIPASATGWKQQQINQWLKEERVGIALLAETNTHWPSLPEGQHWNNRMRQVASKGYYSVAAYNENRARPIALCSQYGGCVATILNSVAHRAKSFGRDPTKLGRWAYVRIQGKKFAMPASDDQVRKASNASRSRFSRDLVVVAAYRPNPPGTGESTVWAQHRSFFRSQGRQREPREAFMVDLLRAITQWRDEGCEVILGVDANEDISSTKSSSFRQRLRDVGMEEAILQRHPGRTAATQHRNKRSKPIDGIFTTSGVAV
;
A
#
# COMPACT_ATOMS: atom_id res chain seq x y z
N ASN A 1 -7.45 -4.91 5.41
CA ASN A 1 -6.62 -5.78 6.26
C ASN A 1 -6.99 -7.26 6.03
N VAL A 2 -6.00 -8.17 5.91
CA VAL A 2 -6.24 -9.63 5.74
C VAL A 2 -6.00 -10.46 6.99
N ASN A 3 -5.50 -9.88 8.09
CA ASN A 3 -5.25 -10.52 9.38
C ASN A 3 -4.47 -11.84 9.25
N GLY A 4 -3.33 -11.79 8.58
CA GLY A 4 -2.44 -12.92 8.38
C GLY A 4 -2.75 -13.76 7.14
N ILE A 5 -1.71 -14.08 6.37
CA ILE A 5 -1.74 -15.02 5.27
C ILE A 5 -1.05 -16.31 5.74
N PRO A 6 -1.65 -17.50 5.54
CA PRO A 6 -1.06 -18.75 6.00
C PRO A 6 0.27 -19.04 5.30
N ALA A 7 1.18 -19.71 6.01
CA ALA A 7 2.45 -20.17 5.47
C ALA A 7 2.26 -21.13 4.28
N SER A 8 1.21 -21.96 4.31
CA SER A 8 0.84 -22.85 3.21
C SER A 8 -0.04 -22.15 2.16
N ALA A 9 0.31 -22.31 0.89
CA ALA A 9 -0.44 -21.89 -0.28
C ALA A 9 -1.74 -22.70 -0.48
N THR A 10 -1.85 -23.89 0.12
CA THR A 10 -3.04 -24.74 0.05
C THR A 10 -3.95 -24.59 1.28
N GLY A 11 -3.60 -23.71 2.22
CA GLY A 11 -4.44 -23.46 3.40
C GLY A 11 -5.80 -22.86 3.01
N TRP A 12 -6.84 -23.21 3.78
CA TRP A 12 -8.23 -22.79 3.52
C TRP A 12 -8.37 -21.27 3.31
N LYS A 13 -7.68 -20.46 4.13
CA LYS A 13 -7.71 -19.00 4.01
C LYS A 13 -7.09 -18.49 2.71
N GLN A 14 -6.01 -19.13 2.24
CA GLN A 14 -5.42 -18.78 0.93
C GLN A 14 -6.38 -19.13 -0.21
N GLN A 15 -7.05 -20.29 -0.13
CA GLN A 15 -8.04 -20.68 -1.13
C GLN A 15 -9.22 -19.71 -1.16
N GLN A 16 -9.71 -19.27 0.00
CA GLN A 16 -10.75 -18.25 0.10
C GLN A 16 -10.32 -16.92 -0.54
N ILE A 17 -9.09 -16.47 -0.27
CA ILE A 17 -8.54 -15.26 -0.91
C ILE A 17 -8.47 -15.44 -2.44
N ASN A 18 -7.96 -16.59 -2.91
CA ASN A 18 -7.85 -16.87 -4.35
C ASN A 18 -9.22 -16.90 -5.03
N GLN A 19 -10.22 -17.50 -4.39
CA GLN A 19 -11.59 -17.57 -4.88
C GLN A 19 -12.18 -16.16 -4.99
N TRP A 20 -12.08 -15.36 -3.93
CA TRP A 20 -12.58 -13.99 -3.91
C TRP A 20 -11.93 -13.12 -4.98
N LEU A 21 -10.60 -13.21 -5.15
CA LEU A 21 -9.87 -12.47 -6.20
C LEU A 21 -10.34 -12.84 -7.62
N LYS A 22 -10.76 -14.09 -7.84
CA LYS A 22 -11.28 -14.57 -9.13
C LYS A 22 -12.72 -14.13 -9.36
N GLU A 23 -13.59 -14.38 -8.39
CA GLU A 23 -15.03 -14.12 -8.48
C GLU A 23 -15.31 -12.63 -8.70
N GLU A 24 -14.65 -11.78 -7.92
CA GLU A 24 -14.77 -10.31 -8.03
C GLU A 24 -13.94 -9.73 -9.19
N ARG A 25 -13.25 -10.56 -9.97
CA ARG A 25 -12.40 -10.16 -11.11
C ARG A 25 -11.42 -9.04 -10.74
N VAL A 26 -10.78 -9.17 -9.58
CA VAL A 26 -9.94 -8.12 -9.00
C VAL A 26 -8.75 -7.83 -9.91
N GLY A 27 -8.59 -6.55 -10.29
CA GLY A 27 -7.43 -6.09 -11.08
C GLY A 27 -6.26 -5.60 -10.23
N ILE A 28 -6.54 -5.04 -9.05
CA ILE A 28 -5.56 -4.51 -8.10
C ILE A 28 -5.97 -4.99 -6.71
N ALA A 29 -5.06 -5.67 -6.01
CA ALA A 29 -5.25 -6.12 -4.63
C ALA A 29 -4.19 -5.48 -3.72
N LEU A 30 -4.65 -4.75 -2.71
CA LEU A 30 -3.82 -4.05 -1.73
C LEU A 30 -4.10 -4.63 -0.34
N LEU A 31 -3.21 -5.49 0.14
CA LEU A 31 -3.42 -6.27 1.35
C LEU A 31 -2.49 -5.78 2.46
N ALA A 32 -3.05 -5.42 3.61
CA ALA A 32 -2.32 -5.05 4.80
C ALA A 32 -2.44 -6.14 5.87
N GLU A 33 -1.47 -6.17 6.80
CA GLU A 33 -1.39 -7.16 7.88
C GLU A 33 -1.25 -8.59 7.34
N THR A 34 -0.25 -8.81 6.49
CA THR A 34 0.00 -10.17 5.96
C THR A 34 0.57 -11.11 7.00
N ASN A 35 1.24 -10.61 8.04
CA ASN A 35 1.80 -11.37 9.17
C ASN A 35 2.67 -12.59 8.79
N THR A 36 3.21 -12.60 7.57
CA THR A 36 4.04 -13.67 7.02
C THR A 36 5.43 -13.12 6.76
N HIS A 37 6.45 -13.84 7.19
CA HIS A 37 7.84 -13.56 6.83
C HIS A 37 8.19 -14.36 5.57
N TRP A 38 8.00 -13.73 4.41
CA TRP A 38 8.09 -14.38 3.11
C TRP A 38 9.41 -15.10 2.83
N PRO A 39 10.60 -14.57 3.21
CA PRO A 39 11.86 -15.27 2.98
C PRO A 39 12.02 -16.57 3.77
N SER A 40 11.31 -16.76 4.88
CA SER A 40 11.35 -18.02 5.64
C SER A 40 10.56 -19.13 4.96
N LEU A 41 9.73 -18.81 3.96
CA LEU A 41 8.93 -19.80 3.26
C LEU A 41 9.74 -20.49 2.16
N PRO A 42 9.52 -21.80 1.94
CA PRO A 42 10.15 -22.50 0.82
C PRO A 42 9.59 -21.99 -0.52
N GLU A 43 10.28 -22.35 -1.60
CA GLU A 43 9.84 -22.05 -2.95
C GLU A 43 8.41 -22.57 -3.21
N GLY A 44 7.67 -21.89 -4.09
CA GLY A 44 6.24 -22.17 -4.31
C GLY A 44 5.30 -21.61 -3.24
N GLN A 45 5.77 -21.39 -2.01
CA GLN A 45 4.93 -20.86 -0.92
C GLN A 45 4.91 -19.33 -0.86
N HIS A 46 5.77 -18.63 -1.60
CA HIS A 46 5.81 -17.17 -1.64
C HIS A 46 4.55 -16.60 -2.28
N TRP A 47 4.10 -15.42 -1.85
CA TRP A 47 2.89 -14.78 -2.36
C TRP A 47 2.85 -14.71 -3.90
N ASN A 48 3.94 -14.29 -4.53
CA ASN A 48 4.01 -14.14 -5.98
C ASN A 48 3.75 -15.48 -6.70
N ASN A 49 4.24 -16.60 -6.18
CA ASN A 49 4.01 -17.92 -6.79
C ASN A 49 2.55 -18.34 -6.71
N ARG A 50 1.84 -17.94 -5.63
CA ARG A 50 0.42 -18.23 -5.43
C ARG A 50 -0.48 -17.54 -6.45
N MET A 51 -0.11 -16.35 -6.92
CA MET A 51 -0.90 -15.58 -7.89
C MET A 51 -1.00 -16.25 -9.26
N ARG A 52 -0.14 -17.23 -9.58
CA ARG A 52 -0.27 -18.09 -10.76
C ARG A 52 -1.61 -18.83 -10.81
N GLN A 53 -2.16 -19.19 -9.65
CA GLN A 53 -3.44 -19.88 -9.58
C GLN A 53 -4.63 -18.94 -9.77
N VAL A 54 -4.41 -17.62 -9.68
CA VAL A 54 -5.46 -16.58 -9.70
C VAL A 54 -5.52 -15.88 -11.05
N ALA A 55 -4.39 -15.42 -11.57
CA ALA A 55 -4.33 -14.66 -12.81
C ALA A 55 -4.30 -15.57 -14.05
N SER A 56 -5.11 -15.23 -15.05
CA SER A 56 -5.16 -15.94 -16.33
C SER A 56 -4.24 -15.31 -17.40
N LYS A 57 -3.97 -14.01 -17.31
CA LYS A 57 -3.21 -13.26 -18.34
C LYS A 57 -1.83 -12.77 -17.88
N GLY A 58 -1.62 -12.63 -16.58
CA GLY A 58 -0.37 -12.13 -16.01
C GLY A 58 -0.57 -11.52 -14.63
N TYR A 59 0.49 -11.41 -13.85
CA TYR A 59 0.46 -10.83 -12.51
C TYR A 59 1.81 -10.24 -12.12
N TYR A 60 1.77 -9.21 -11.28
CA TYR A 60 2.95 -8.70 -10.57
C TYR A 60 2.58 -8.45 -9.12
N SER A 61 3.43 -8.89 -8.20
CA SER A 61 3.23 -8.68 -6.77
C SER A 61 4.50 -8.25 -6.07
N VAL A 62 4.35 -7.34 -5.12
CA VAL A 62 5.42 -6.97 -4.21
C VAL A 62 4.95 -7.11 -2.78
N ALA A 63 5.68 -7.92 -2.03
CA ALA A 63 5.49 -8.10 -0.60
C ALA A 63 6.52 -7.27 0.17
N ALA A 64 6.08 -6.46 1.12
CA ALA A 64 6.92 -5.77 2.07
C ALA A 64 6.81 -6.46 3.44
N TYR A 65 7.96 -6.66 4.07
CA TYR A 65 8.13 -7.34 5.35
C TYR A 65 9.30 -6.70 6.11
N ASN A 66 9.43 -6.98 7.40
CA ASN A 66 10.55 -6.46 8.18
C ASN A 66 11.83 -7.28 7.92
N GLU A 67 12.80 -6.66 7.27
CA GLU A 67 14.13 -7.23 6.97
C GLU A 67 15.18 -6.88 8.03
N ASN A 68 14.86 -5.99 8.98
CA ASN A 68 15.80 -5.48 9.98
C ASN A 68 15.93 -6.36 11.23
N ARG A 69 15.30 -7.53 11.25
CA ARG A 69 15.46 -8.52 12.31
C ARG A 69 15.75 -9.88 11.73
N ALA A 70 16.85 -10.47 12.19
CA ALA A 70 17.10 -11.88 11.98
C ALA A 70 15.96 -12.69 12.60
N ARG A 71 15.48 -13.69 11.87
CA ARG A 71 14.44 -14.61 12.32
C ARG A 71 14.92 -16.04 12.11
N PRO A 72 14.66 -16.96 13.05
CA PRO A 72 14.85 -18.38 12.79
C PRO A 72 14.01 -18.80 11.58
N ILE A 73 14.59 -19.62 10.70
CA ILE A 73 13.91 -20.14 9.49
C ILE A 73 12.60 -20.85 9.87
N ALA A 74 12.56 -21.51 11.03
CA ALA A 74 11.36 -22.19 11.55
C ALA A 74 10.17 -21.26 11.83
N LEU A 75 10.39 -19.95 12.01
CA LEU A 75 9.33 -18.99 12.29
C LEU A 75 8.92 -18.24 11.01
N CYS A 76 7.92 -18.79 10.33
CA CYS A 76 7.37 -18.22 9.09
C CYS A 76 6.44 -17.02 9.31
N SER A 77 6.15 -16.66 10.56
CA SER A 77 5.27 -15.55 10.94
C SER A 77 6.05 -14.32 11.42
N GLN A 78 5.48 -13.15 11.15
CA GLN A 78 5.88 -11.89 11.75
C GLN A 78 4.62 -11.05 12.03
N TYR A 79 4.76 -9.88 12.64
CA TYR A 79 3.67 -8.93 12.74
C TYR A 79 3.81 -7.82 11.69
N GLY A 80 2.68 -7.42 11.11
CA GLY A 80 2.62 -6.40 10.07
C GLY A 80 2.97 -6.96 8.69
N GLY A 81 3.52 -6.09 7.84
CA GLY A 81 3.76 -6.38 6.43
C GLY A 81 2.52 -6.15 5.57
N CYS A 82 2.76 -5.97 4.28
CA CYS A 82 1.72 -5.68 3.30
C CYS A 82 2.14 -6.18 1.92
N VAL A 83 1.17 -6.31 1.03
CA VAL A 83 1.38 -6.79 -0.33
C VAL A 83 0.56 -5.94 -1.29
N ALA A 84 1.20 -5.46 -2.36
CA ALA A 84 0.54 -4.85 -3.50
C ALA A 84 0.63 -5.80 -4.70
N THR A 85 -0.52 -6.12 -5.29
CA THR A 85 -0.63 -7.04 -6.41
C THR A 85 -1.48 -6.43 -7.52
N ILE A 86 -1.02 -6.57 -8.76
CA ILE A 86 -1.79 -6.28 -9.97
C ILE A 86 -1.98 -7.55 -10.80
N LEU A 87 -3.17 -7.73 -11.34
CA LEU A 87 -3.63 -8.96 -11.96
C LEU A 87 -4.15 -8.70 -13.38
N ASN A 88 -4.05 -9.72 -14.22
CA ASN A 88 -4.65 -9.81 -15.54
C ASN A 88 -4.30 -8.63 -16.45
N SER A 89 -5.29 -7.93 -17.00
CA SER A 89 -5.10 -6.81 -17.93
C SER A 89 -4.25 -5.67 -17.35
N VAL A 90 -4.31 -5.47 -16.03
CA VAL A 90 -3.54 -4.42 -15.34
C VAL A 90 -2.05 -4.78 -15.30
N ALA A 91 -1.72 -6.07 -15.20
CA ALA A 91 -0.35 -6.55 -15.10
C ALA A 91 0.50 -6.17 -16.34
N HIS A 92 -0.10 -6.13 -17.54
CA HIS A 92 0.63 -5.73 -18.77
C HIS A 92 1.10 -4.27 -18.76
N ARG A 93 0.57 -3.44 -17.86
CA ARG A 93 0.98 -2.05 -17.70
C ARG A 93 1.94 -1.85 -16.53
N ALA A 94 2.42 -2.91 -15.88
CA ALA A 94 3.42 -2.79 -14.83
C ALA A 94 4.67 -2.08 -15.36
N LYS A 95 5.07 -0.98 -14.73
CA LYS A 95 6.25 -0.20 -15.12
C LYS A 95 7.40 -0.39 -14.14
N SER A 96 7.11 -0.24 -12.85
CA SER A 96 8.09 -0.45 -11.78
C SER A 96 7.38 -0.80 -10.49
N PHE A 97 8.15 -1.20 -9.49
CA PHE A 97 7.63 -1.60 -8.20
C PHE A 97 8.66 -1.31 -7.11
N GLY A 98 8.21 -1.27 -5.86
CA GLY A 98 9.11 -0.99 -4.75
C GLY A 98 8.48 -1.21 -3.38
N ARG A 99 9.27 -0.94 -2.36
CA ARG A 99 8.93 -1.14 -0.96
C ARG A 99 9.37 0.10 -0.17
N ASP A 100 8.88 0.18 1.06
CA ASP A 100 9.44 1.05 2.09
C ASP A 100 10.98 0.96 2.16
N PRO A 101 11.72 2.06 1.94
CA PRO A 101 13.19 2.07 1.94
C PRO A 101 13.82 1.66 3.27
N THR A 102 13.09 1.80 4.39
CA THR A 102 13.58 1.36 5.70
C THR A 102 13.54 -0.15 5.87
N LYS A 103 12.91 -0.88 4.93
CA LYS A 103 12.74 -2.34 4.96
C LYS A 103 12.03 -2.85 6.22
N LEU A 104 11.17 -2.02 6.82
CA LEU A 104 10.37 -2.39 7.98
C LEU A 104 9.06 -3.09 7.59
N GLY A 105 8.73 -3.14 6.29
CA GLY A 105 7.48 -3.73 5.81
C GLY A 105 6.28 -2.79 5.92
N ARG A 106 6.51 -1.47 5.95
CA ARG A 106 5.44 -0.47 6.15
C ARG A 106 4.54 -0.27 4.94
N TRP A 107 5.10 -0.30 3.72
CA TRP A 107 4.33 -0.26 2.48
C TRP A 107 5.04 -0.98 1.34
N ALA A 108 4.24 -1.39 0.35
CA ALA A 108 4.65 -1.92 -0.94
C ALA A 108 3.88 -1.17 -2.04
N TYR A 109 4.50 -0.93 -3.19
CA TYR A 109 3.83 -0.26 -4.30
C TYR A 109 4.16 -0.86 -5.65
N VAL A 110 3.25 -0.65 -6.60
CA VAL A 110 3.45 -0.92 -8.02
C VAL A 110 3.06 0.33 -8.82
N ARG A 111 3.95 0.77 -9.70
CA ARG A 111 3.69 1.85 -10.67
C ARG A 111 3.20 1.22 -11.97
N ILE A 112 2.03 1.67 -12.39
CA ILE A 112 1.30 1.21 -13.56
C ILE A 112 1.33 2.31 -14.61
N GLN A 113 1.67 1.95 -15.84
CA GLN A 113 1.77 2.88 -16.95
C GLN A 113 0.40 3.46 -17.33
N GLY A 114 0.32 4.79 -17.29
CA GLY A 114 -0.85 5.55 -17.69
C GLY A 114 -1.10 5.55 -19.21
N LYS A 115 -2.25 6.08 -19.62
CA LYS A 115 -2.47 6.40 -21.03
C LYS A 115 -1.56 7.58 -21.40
N LYS A 116 -0.76 7.41 -22.45
CA LYS A 116 -0.06 8.53 -23.10
C LYS A 116 -1.14 9.39 -23.76
N PHE A 117 -1.33 10.61 -23.28
CA PHE A 117 -2.10 11.60 -24.04
C PHE A 117 -1.13 12.23 -25.03
N ALA A 118 -1.42 12.12 -26.33
CA ALA A 118 -0.88 13.08 -27.27
C ALA A 118 -1.50 14.42 -26.86
N MET A 119 -0.68 15.41 -26.51
CA MET A 119 -1.19 16.77 -26.35
C MET A 119 -1.88 17.13 -27.67
N PRO A 120 -3.12 17.68 -27.66
CA PRO A 120 -3.69 18.21 -28.89
C PRO A 120 -2.68 19.21 -29.46
N ALA A 121 -2.39 19.07 -30.75
CA ALA A 121 -1.59 20.05 -31.45
C ALA A 121 -2.35 21.38 -31.39
N SER A 122 -2.05 22.22 -30.40
CA SER A 122 -2.47 23.61 -30.42
C SER A 122 -1.55 24.33 -31.40
N ASP A 123 -2.17 24.97 -32.39
CA ASP A 123 -1.52 25.73 -33.46
C ASP A 123 -0.35 26.61 -32.96
N ASP A 124 0.79 26.35 -33.58
CA ASP A 124 1.78 27.30 -34.09
C ASP A 124 2.44 28.40 -33.22
N GLN A 125 2.39 28.38 -31.89
CA GLN A 125 3.24 29.30 -31.10
C GLN A 125 3.77 28.75 -29.78
N VAL A 126 4.72 27.79 -29.80
CA VAL A 126 5.91 27.76 -28.89
C VAL A 126 6.95 26.80 -29.51
N ARG A 127 7.66 27.28 -30.53
CA ARG A 127 8.94 26.73 -30.99
C ARG A 127 10.06 27.64 -30.48
N LYS A 128 10.35 27.60 -29.17
CA LYS A 128 11.59 28.10 -28.52
C LYS A 128 11.48 28.01 -26.99
N ALA A 129 11.33 26.80 -26.47
CA ALA A 129 11.71 26.46 -25.10
C ALA A 129 12.30 25.05 -25.17
N SER A 130 13.48 24.88 -24.59
CA SER A 130 14.33 23.70 -24.67
C SER A 130 13.57 22.36 -24.61
N ASN A 131 14.02 21.39 -25.41
CA ASN A 131 13.50 20.03 -25.50
C ASN A 131 13.42 19.25 -24.16
N ALA A 132 13.81 19.85 -23.03
CA ALA A 132 13.76 19.27 -21.69
C ALA A 132 12.42 19.49 -20.94
N SER A 133 11.48 20.26 -21.48
CA SER A 133 10.22 20.59 -20.75
C SER A 133 8.93 19.97 -21.30
N ARG A 134 8.96 19.32 -22.47
CA ARG A 134 7.76 18.77 -23.13
C ARG A 134 7.35 17.36 -22.65
N SER A 135 8.01 16.79 -21.64
CA SER A 135 7.85 15.38 -21.20
C SER A 135 7.61 15.22 -19.69
N ARG A 136 7.04 16.21 -18.99
CA ARG A 136 7.18 16.27 -17.52
C ARG A 136 5.98 15.89 -16.64
N PHE A 137 4.89 15.35 -17.19
CA PHE A 137 3.80 14.82 -16.35
C PHE A 137 3.44 13.40 -16.75
N SER A 138 3.87 12.45 -15.92
CA SER A 138 3.57 11.02 -16.09
C SER A 138 2.22 10.71 -15.47
N ARG A 139 1.13 10.57 -16.25
CA ARG A 139 -0.18 10.07 -15.75
C ARG A 139 -0.19 8.58 -15.38
N ASP A 140 0.94 8.08 -14.92
CA ASP A 140 1.07 6.75 -14.35
C ASP A 140 0.26 6.69 -13.05
N LEU A 141 -0.17 5.49 -12.69
CA LEU A 141 -0.89 5.23 -11.45
C LEU A 141 0.03 4.47 -10.51
N VAL A 142 0.22 4.95 -9.30
CA VAL A 142 0.94 4.22 -8.24
C VAL A 142 -0.09 3.62 -7.29
N VAL A 143 -0.12 2.30 -7.20
CA VAL A 143 -0.99 1.59 -6.26
C VAL A 143 -0.15 1.13 -5.06
N VAL A 144 -0.61 1.45 -3.85
CA VAL A 144 0.18 1.33 -2.62
C VAL A 144 -0.62 0.57 -1.57
N ALA A 145 -0.07 -0.54 -1.08
CA ALA A 145 -0.57 -1.21 0.12
C ALA A 145 0.28 -0.75 1.30
N ALA A 146 -0.35 -0.33 2.39
CA ALA A 146 0.37 0.15 3.57
C ALA A 146 -0.22 -0.36 4.89
N TYR A 147 0.65 -0.47 5.89
CA TYR A 147 0.30 -0.87 7.25
C TYR A 147 1.01 0.07 8.23
N ARG A 148 0.22 0.84 8.98
CA ARG A 148 0.72 1.71 10.05
C ARG A 148 0.79 0.92 11.36
N PRO A 149 1.90 0.97 12.12
CA PRO A 149 1.99 0.26 13.40
C PRO A 149 0.86 0.65 14.35
N ASN A 150 0.38 -0.30 15.15
CA ASN A 150 -0.48 0.00 16.30
C ASN A 150 0.19 0.98 17.28
N PRO A 151 -0.58 1.67 18.15
CA PRO A 151 -0.02 2.47 19.24
C PRO A 151 0.95 1.65 20.12
N PRO A 152 1.81 2.32 20.91
CA PRO A 152 2.76 1.64 21.80
C PRO A 152 2.04 0.60 22.67
N GLY A 153 2.45 -0.66 22.55
CA GLY A 153 2.01 -1.76 23.40
C GLY A 153 3.06 -2.13 24.43
N THR A 154 2.74 -3.08 25.30
CA THR A 154 3.64 -3.57 26.35
C THR A 154 4.66 -4.62 25.87
N GLY A 155 4.46 -5.20 24.68
CA GLY A 155 5.32 -6.26 24.15
C GLY A 155 6.49 -5.74 23.29
N GLU A 156 7.68 -6.27 23.52
CA GLU A 156 8.89 -5.96 22.74
C GLU A 156 8.85 -6.51 21.31
N SER A 157 7.99 -7.50 21.05
CA SER A 157 7.75 -8.09 19.74
C SER A 157 6.72 -7.33 18.91
N THR A 158 6.09 -6.27 19.46
CA THR A 158 5.14 -5.45 18.69
C THR A 158 5.83 -4.76 17.51
N VAL A 159 5.08 -4.55 16.42
CA VAL A 159 5.58 -3.79 15.25
C VAL A 159 6.14 -2.43 15.70
N TRP A 160 5.43 -1.77 16.60
CA TRP A 160 5.84 -0.50 17.17
C TRP A 160 7.23 -0.57 17.83
N ALA A 161 7.45 -1.53 18.72
CA ALA A 161 8.72 -1.69 19.42
C ALA A 161 9.86 -2.04 18.44
N GLN A 162 9.59 -2.90 17.45
CA GLN A 162 10.55 -3.24 16.41
C GLN A 162 10.98 -1.99 15.60
N HIS A 163 10.02 -1.16 15.17
CA HIS A 163 10.29 0.07 14.44
C HIS A 163 11.05 1.09 15.30
N ARG A 164 10.64 1.25 16.57
CA ARG A 164 11.32 2.16 17.51
C ARG A 164 12.78 1.75 17.70
N SER A 165 13.05 0.47 17.89
CA SER A 165 14.40 -0.06 18.02
C SER A 165 15.24 0.27 16.78
N PHE A 166 14.70 0.01 15.58
CA PHE A 166 15.37 0.33 14.33
C PHE A 166 15.66 1.84 14.22
N PHE A 167 14.66 2.70 14.41
CA PHE A 167 14.87 4.15 14.31
C PHE A 167 15.88 4.67 15.33
N ARG A 168 15.87 4.17 16.57
CA ARG A 168 16.88 4.53 17.57
C ARG A 168 18.30 4.13 17.15
N SER A 169 18.49 2.95 16.57
CA SER A 169 19.79 2.53 16.02
C SER A 169 20.30 3.42 14.88
N GLN A 170 19.40 4.14 14.21
CA GLN A 170 19.71 5.10 13.14
C GLN A 170 19.78 6.55 13.65
N GLY A 171 19.79 6.78 14.98
CA GLY A 171 19.76 8.11 15.59
C GLY A 171 18.44 8.87 15.42
N ARG A 172 17.40 8.25 14.86
CA ARG A 172 16.10 8.86 14.60
C ARG A 172 15.18 8.66 15.82
N GLN A 173 14.94 9.73 16.57
CA GLN A 173 14.14 9.68 17.82
C GLN A 173 12.61 9.80 17.60
N ARG A 174 12.15 9.81 16.36
CA ARG A 174 10.73 9.98 16.04
C ARG A 174 9.93 8.74 16.43
N GLU A 175 8.75 8.97 16.98
CA GLU A 175 7.80 7.90 17.32
C GLU A 175 7.41 7.12 16.04
N PRO A 176 7.32 5.77 16.08
CA PRO A 176 7.10 4.93 14.89
C PRO A 176 5.91 5.27 14.01
N ARG A 177 4.77 5.64 14.58
CA ARG A 177 3.56 5.99 13.83
C ARG A 177 3.70 7.35 13.15
N GLU A 178 4.35 8.31 13.80
CA GLU A 178 4.68 9.60 13.18
C GLU A 178 5.77 9.46 12.13
N ALA A 179 6.76 8.59 12.35
CA ALA A 179 7.78 8.26 11.35
C ALA A 179 7.16 7.61 10.10
N PHE A 180 6.19 6.71 10.28
CA PHE A 180 5.38 6.16 9.18
C PHE A 180 4.67 7.28 8.41
N MET A 181 3.97 8.19 9.11
CA MET A 181 3.24 9.27 8.45
C MET A 181 4.15 10.18 7.64
N VAL A 182 5.23 10.68 8.25
CA VAL A 182 6.16 11.60 7.57
C VAL A 182 6.77 10.95 6.32
N ASP A 183 7.20 9.70 6.42
CA ASP A 183 7.85 9.01 5.30
C ASP A 183 6.85 8.67 4.18
N LEU A 184 5.63 8.24 4.53
CA LEU A 184 4.60 7.92 3.55
C LEU A 184 4.12 9.18 2.81
N LEU A 185 3.89 10.29 3.53
CA LEU A 185 3.50 11.56 2.91
C LEU A 185 4.59 12.04 1.95
N ARG A 186 5.86 11.92 2.33
CA ARG A 186 6.99 12.25 1.44
C ARG A 186 6.97 11.40 0.16
N ALA A 187 6.74 10.09 0.27
CA ALA A 187 6.66 9.21 -0.89
C ALA A 187 5.48 9.56 -1.81
N ILE A 188 4.31 9.86 -1.23
CA ILE A 188 3.12 10.29 -1.98
C ILE A 188 3.39 11.62 -2.69
N THR A 189 3.91 12.62 -1.99
CA THR A 189 4.26 13.91 -2.58
C THR A 189 5.24 13.72 -3.74
N GLN A 190 6.28 12.90 -3.56
CA GLN A 190 7.22 12.60 -4.64
C GLN A 190 6.53 11.98 -5.87
N TRP A 191 5.68 10.97 -5.70
CA TRP A 191 4.97 10.37 -6.85
C TRP A 191 4.06 11.38 -7.55
N ARG A 192 3.42 12.27 -6.79
CA ARG A 192 2.58 13.35 -7.36
C ARG A 192 3.40 14.40 -8.08
N ASP A 193 4.57 14.77 -7.57
CA ASP A 193 5.51 15.69 -8.23
C ASP A 193 6.04 15.11 -9.55
N GLU A 194 6.15 13.78 -9.63
CA GLU A 194 6.43 13.05 -10.89
C GLU A 194 5.22 13.02 -11.86
N GLY A 195 4.08 13.58 -11.45
CA GLY A 195 2.83 13.65 -12.20
C GLY A 195 1.92 12.43 -12.05
N CYS A 196 2.24 11.49 -11.15
CA CYS A 196 1.48 10.26 -10.99
C CYS A 196 0.21 10.47 -10.16
N GLU A 197 -0.82 9.70 -10.50
CA GLU A 197 -1.98 9.50 -9.63
C GLU A 197 -1.66 8.38 -8.63
N VAL A 198 -2.31 8.39 -7.46
CA VAL A 198 -2.04 7.44 -6.38
C VAL A 198 -3.34 6.82 -5.88
N ILE A 199 -3.33 5.50 -5.71
CA ILE A 199 -4.33 4.76 -4.91
C ILE A 199 -3.58 4.14 -3.73
N LEU A 200 -4.00 4.48 -2.52
CA LEU A 200 -3.45 3.96 -1.27
C LEU A 200 -4.52 3.14 -0.55
N GLY A 201 -4.31 1.83 -0.45
CA GLY A 201 -5.03 0.97 0.48
C GLY A 201 -4.22 0.85 1.77
N VAL A 202 -4.79 1.22 2.91
CA VAL A 202 -4.04 1.29 4.17
C VAL A 202 -4.83 0.77 5.36
N ASP A 203 -4.15 -0.01 6.20
CA ASP A 203 -4.54 -0.18 7.60
C ASP A 203 -3.85 0.92 8.42
N ALA A 204 -4.62 1.94 8.80
CA ALA A 204 -4.11 3.12 9.47
C ALA A 204 -3.92 2.91 10.99
N ASN A 205 -4.49 1.84 11.54
CA ASN A 205 -4.61 1.60 12.98
C ASN A 205 -5.02 2.87 13.76
N GLU A 206 -5.94 3.64 13.17
CA GLU A 206 -6.47 4.92 13.66
C GLU A 206 -7.85 5.17 13.03
N ASP A 207 -8.70 5.91 13.71
CA ASP A 207 -10.01 6.31 13.21
C ASP A 207 -9.89 7.22 11.96
N ILE A 208 -10.13 6.65 10.78
CA ILE A 208 -10.05 7.39 9.51
C ILE A 208 -11.25 8.32 9.28
N SER A 209 -12.34 8.16 10.04
CA SER A 209 -13.50 9.06 9.95
C SER A 209 -13.25 10.42 10.62
N SER A 210 -12.22 10.50 11.47
CA SER A 210 -11.85 11.70 12.21
C SER A 210 -11.55 12.90 11.32
N THR A 211 -12.22 14.03 11.61
CA THR A 211 -12.05 15.32 10.93
C THR A 211 -11.08 16.27 11.65
N LYS A 212 -10.40 15.79 12.70
CA LYS A 212 -9.39 16.60 13.42
C LYS A 212 -8.25 16.99 12.47
N SER A 213 -7.69 18.19 12.64
CA SER A 213 -6.55 18.66 11.84
C SER A 213 -5.34 17.73 11.88
N SER A 214 -5.11 17.09 13.02
CA SER A 214 -4.01 16.13 13.20
C SER A 214 -4.34 14.69 12.77
N SER A 215 -5.52 14.42 12.22
CA SER A 215 -5.95 13.06 11.89
C SER A 215 -5.19 12.50 10.70
N PHE A 216 -5.07 11.17 10.65
CA PHE A 216 -4.52 10.46 9.49
C PHE A 216 -5.17 10.91 8.17
N ARG A 217 -6.50 11.01 8.15
CA ARG A 217 -7.26 11.43 6.96
C ARG A 217 -6.96 12.87 6.57
N GLN A 218 -6.89 13.79 7.53
CA GLN A 218 -6.62 15.20 7.20
C GLN A 218 -5.20 15.38 6.66
N ARG A 219 -4.20 14.72 7.25
CA ARG A 219 -2.81 14.82 6.76
C ARG A 219 -2.64 14.25 5.33
N LEU A 220 -3.42 13.23 4.97
CA LEU A 220 -3.49 12.74 3.59
C LEU A 220 -4.20 13.74 2.65
N ARG A 221 -5.27 14.39 3.12
CA ARG A 221 -5.94 15.47 2.39
C ARG A 221 -5.01 16.64 2.10
N ASP A 222 -4.14 17.00 3.05
CA ASP A 222 -3.16 18.08 2.89
C ASP A 222 -2.15 17.78 1.75
N VAL A 223 -1.93 16.49 1.43
CA VAL A 223 -1.16 16.05 0.25
C VAL A 223 -2.05 15.59 -0.90
N GLY A 224 -3.27 16.12 -1.00
CA GLY A 224 -4.20 15.95 -2.12
C GLY A 224 -4.77 14.55 -2.30
N MET A 225 -4.88 13.79 -1.22
CA MET A 225 -5.53 12.48 -1.21
C MET A 225 -6.91 12.56 -0.53
N GLU A 226 -7.93 11.98 -1.13
CA GLU A 226 -9.28 11.89 -0.56
C GLU A 226 -9.61 10.45 -0.18
N GLU A 227 -10.43 10.24 0.85
CA GLU A 227 -10.87 8.90 1.26
C GLU A 227 -12.08 8.50 0.43
N ALA A 228 -11.90 7.48 -0.42
CA ALA A 228 -12.82 7.12 -1.49
C ALA A 228 -14.16 6.56 -0.98
N ILE A 229 -14.14 5.76 0.09
CA ILE A 229 -15.36 5.14 0.62
C ILE A 229 -16.28 6.20 1.24
N LEU A 230 -15.71 7.13 2.01
CA LEU A 230 -16.42 8.24 2.64
C LEU A 230 -16.83 9.32 1.64
N GLN A 231 -16.12 9.46 0.51
CA GLN A 231 -16.55 10.30 -0.61
C GLN A 231 -17.80 9.72 -1.27
N ARG A 232 -17.81 8.40 -1.54
CA ARG A 232 -18.94 7.71 -2.18
C ARG A 232 -20.14 7.52 -1.24
N HIS A 233 -19.89 7.42 0.07
CA HIS A 233 -20.90 7.21 1.10
C HIS A 233 -20.79 8.22 2.25
N PRO A 234 -21.10 9.51 2.01
CA PRO A 234 -20.99 10.55 3.03
C PRO A 234 -21.81 10.21 4.28
N GLY A 235 -21.21 10.38 5.46
CA GLY A 235 -21.86 10.18 6.75
C GLY A 235 -22.11 8.72 7.16
N ARG A 236 -21.74 7.73 6.32
CA ARG A 236 -21.87 6.30 6.66
C ARG A 236 -20.50 5.72 6.98
N THR A 237 -20.31 5.30 8.22
CA THR A 237 -19.09 4.60 8.65
C THR A 237 -19.42 3.18 9.09
N ALA A 238 -18.50 2.25 8.85
CA ALA A 238 -18.59 0.88 9.32
C ALA A 238 -17.28 0.49 10.02
N ALA A 239 -17.36 -0.41 10.99
CA ALA A 239 -16.17 -1.05 11.53
C ALA A 239 -15.49 -1.89 10.45
N THR A 240 -14.19 -1.66 10.23
CA THR A 240 -13.38 -2.45 9.30
C THR A 240 -12.59 -3.56 10.00
N GLN A 241 -12.73 -3.65 11.33
CA GLN A 241 -12.04 -4.61 12.17
C GLN A 241 -13.03 -5.30 13.11
N HIS A 242 -12.99 -6.63 13.18
CA HIS A 242 -14.01 -7.44 13.86
C HIS A 242 -14.16 -7.15 15.37
N ARG A 243 -13.11 -6.71 16.06
CA ARG A 243 -13.16 -6.40 17.50
C ARG A 243 -13.58 -4.96 17.79
N ASN A 244 -13.90 -4.18 16.76
CA ASN A 244 -14.26 -2.79 16.89
C ASN A 244 -15.74 -2.66 17.28
N LYS A 245 -15.98 -2.23 18.52
CA LYS A 245 -17.33 -2.03 19.07
C LYS A 245 -17.88 -0.60 18.87
N ARG A 246 -17.17 0.27 18.15
CA ARG A 246 -17.47 1.71 18.04
C ARG A 246 -17.78 2.13 16.60
N SER A 247 -17.90 1.18 15.66
CA SER A 247 -18.17 1.44 14.24
C SER A 247 -17.18 2.41 13.56
N LYS A 248 -15.94 2.46 14.08
CA LYS A 248 -14.88 3.33 13.56
C LYS A 248 -14.07 2.61 12.48
N PRO A 249 -14.02 3.09 11.24
CA PRO A 249 -13.15 2.51 10.24
C PRO A 249 -11.68 2.80 10.60
N ILE A 250 -10.83 1.78 10.47
CA ILE A 250 -9.37 1.92 10.63
C ILE A 250 -8.61 1.54 9.35
N ASP A 251 -9.29 0.88 8.42
CA ASP A 251 -8.85 0.61 7.06
C ASP A 251 -9.50 1.60 6.11
N GLY A 252 -8.73 2.14 5.17
CA GLY A 252 -9.24 3.10 4.19
C GLY A 252 -8.61 2.94 2.82
N ILE A 253 -9.31 3.48 1.82
CA ILE A 253 -8.80 3.62 0.45
C ILE A 253 -8.74 5.11 0.16
N PHE A 254 -7.53 5.60 -0.13
CA PHE A 254 -7.30 6.99 -0.45
C PHE A 254 -6.87 7.14 -1.90
N THR A 255 -7.36 8.17 -2.57
CA THR A 255 -7.10 8.42 -3.98
C THR A 255 -6.75 9.87 -4.25
N THR A 256 -5.87 10.12 -5.21
CA THR A 256 -5.73 11.46 -5.80
C THR A 256 -6.93 11.79 -6.69
N SER A 257 -7.13 13.08 -6.98
CA SER A 257 -8.30 13.59 -7.71
C SER A 257 -8.42 13.09 -9.16
N GLY A 258 -7.34 12.59 -9.78
CA GLY A 258 -7.40 12.03 -11.13
C GLY A 258 -7.94 10.59 -11.18
N VAL A 259 -8.20 9.97 -10.03
CA VAL A 259 -8.84 8.66 -9.92
C VAL A 259 -10.32 8.85 -9.63
N ALA A 260 -11.19 8.35 -10.51
CA ALA A 260 -12.64 8.37 -10.30
C ALA A 260 -13.06 7.37 -9.21
N VAL A 261 -14.01 7.77 -8.37
CA VAL A 261 -14.54 7.04 -7.21
C VAL A 261 -16.06 6.89 -7.31
#